data_AF-A0A820J2D7-F1
#
_entry.id   AF-A0A820J2D7-F1
#
_cell.length_a   1.000
_cell.length_b   1.000
_cell.length_c   1.000
_cell.angle_alpha   90.00
_cell.angle_beta   90.00
_cell.angle_gamma   90.00
#
_symmetry.space_group_name_H-M   'P 1'
#
loop_
_entity.id
_entity.type
_entity.pdbx_description
1 polymer ?
#
loop_
_entity_poly.entity_id
_entity_poly.type
_entity_poly.pdbx_seq_one_letter_code
_entity_poly.pdbx_strand_id
1 'polypeptide(L)'
;MVDPSEHVSQTIKREFQEEALLDTTEKHYVDQLFSNGYKLFESYADDPRNTDNAWMETVAINYHDETGELTKHIHLNAGDDAAKVMWCPIDHNLVLYGSHKEILNTAVDRLGAYW
;
A
#
# COMPACT_ATOMS: atom_id res chain seq x y z
N MET A 1 -3.54 6.90 8.02
CA MET A 1 -3.74 8.32 7.59
C MET A 1 -2.42 9.07 7.68
N VAL A 2 -2.24 10.18 6.94
CA VAL A 2 -1.06 11.05 7.16
C VAL A 2 -1.26 11.83 8.45
N ASP A 3 -0.38 11.61 9.42
CA ASP A 3 -0.47 12.30 10.71
C ASP A 3 -0.06 13.77 10.61
N PRO A 4 -0.51 14.64 11.54
CA PRO A 4 -0.09 16.04 11.56
C PRO A 4 1.44 16.18 11.59
N SER A 5 1.99 16.91 10.62
CA SER A 5 3.44 17.10 10.42
C SER A 5 4.22 15.86 9.97
N GLU A 6 3.52 14.79 9.59
CA GLU A 6 4.13 13.60 9.00
C GLU A 6 4.33 13.78 7.50
N HIS A 7 5.47 13.31 6.97
CA HIS A 7 5.66 13.24 5.53
C HIS A 7 4.99 11.98 4.97
N VAL A 8 4.39 12.07 3.78
CA VAL A 8 3.72 10.96 3.08
C VAL A 8 4.58 9.69 3.03
N SER A 9 5.88 9.81 2.78
CA SER A 9 6.80 8.66 2.74
C SER A 9 6.97 7.97 4.10
N GLN A 10 6.83 8.70 5.21
CA GLN A 10 6.85 8.14 6.56
C GLN A 10 5.53 7.42 6.84
N THR A 11 4.40 8.05 6.51
CA THR A 11 3.07 7.45 6.63
C THR A 11 2.97 6.11 5.93
N ILE A 12 3.38 6.02 4.66
CA ILE A 12 3.25 4.79 3.87
C ILE A 12 4.02 3.64 4.51
N LYS A 13 5.21 3.91 5.04
CA LYS A 13 6.02 2.91 5.72
C LYS A 13 5.46 2.54 7.08
N ARG A 14 5.04 3.52 7.88
CA ARG A 14 4.43 3.29 9.19
C ARG A 14 3.16 2.45 9.08
N GLU A 15 2.22 2.83 8.22
CA GLU A 15 0.95 2.12 8.04
C GLU A 15 1.17 0.69 7.55
N PHE A 16 2.13 0.46 6.64
CA PHE A 16 2.48 -0.91 6.23
C PHE A 16 3.07 -1.72 7.40
N GLN A 17 3.89 -1.10 8.24
CA GLN A 17 4.46 -1.77 9.40
C GLN A 17 3.41 -2.09 10.47
N GLU A 18 2.56 -1.12 10.82
CA GLU A 18 1.52 -1.26 11.84
C GLU A 18 0.46 -2.30 11.43
N GLU A 19 -0.01 -2.24 10.18
CA GLU A 19 -1.16 -3.06 9.75
C GLU A 19 -0.79 -4.41 9.14
N ALA A 20 0.44 -4.56 8.65
CA ALA A 20 0.88 -5.77 7.95
C ALA A 20 2.10 -6.47 8.53
N LEU A 21 2.85 -5.84 9.46
CA LEU A 21 4.10 -6.37 10.02
C LEU A 21 4.18 -6.16 11.55
N LEU A 22 3.34 -6.89 12.30
CA LEU A 22 3.32 -6.82 13.77
C LEU A 22 4.70 -6.99 14.47
N ASP A 23 5.72 -7.55 13.79
CA ASP A 23 7.10 -7.70 14.29
C ASP A 23 8.13 -6.90 13.46
N THR A 24 9.11 -6.30 14.15
CA THR A 24 10.13 -5.40 13.59
C THR A 24 11.45 -6.10 13.24
N THR A 25 11.53 -7.42 13.43
CA THR A 25 12.73 -8.24 13.18
C THR A 25 13.22 -8.16 11.72
N GLU A 26 12.36 -7.76 10.78
CA GLU A 26 12.61 -7.74 9.34
C GLU A 26 12.83 -6.33 8.79
N LYS A 27 13.04 -5.35 9.69
CA LYS A 27 13.16 -3.93 9.35
C LYS A 27 14.14 -3.65 8.21
N HIS A 28 15.24 -4.39 8.11
CA HIS A 28 16.21 -4.19 7.04
C HIS A 28 15.63 -4.48 5.64
N TYR A 29 14.87 -5.57 5.48
CA TYR A 29 14.25 -5.92 4.20
C TYR A 29 13.14 -4.93 3.84
N VAL A 30 12.37 -4.49 4.84
CA VAL A 30 11.35 -3.45 4.67
C VAL A 30 12.01 -2.13 4.24
N ASP A 31 13.08 -1.71 4.90
CA ASP A 31 13.81 -0.48 4.56
C ASP A 31 14.34 -0.52 3.13
N GLN A 32 14.87 -1.67 2.70
CA GLN A 32 15.33 -1.86 1.32
C GLN A 32 14.18 -1.84 0.31
N LEU A 33 13.07 -2.53 0.60
CA LEU A 33 11.88 -2.54 -0.25
C LEU A 33 11.34 -1.12 -0.46
N PHE A 34 11.31 -0.33 0.61
CA PHE A 34 10.78 1.04 0.59
C PHE A 34 11.76 2.07 0.02
N SER A 35 12.95 1.66 -0.43
CA SER A 35 13.95 2.57 -1.02
C SER A 35 13.65 2.97 -2.47
N ASN A 36 12.84 2.17 -3.19
CA ASN A 36 12.53 2.41 -4.60
C ASN A 36 11.03 2.29 -4.88
N GLY A 37 10.29 3.32 -4.48
CA GLY A 37 8.85 3.42 -4.71
C GLY A 37 8.52 4.14 -6.02
N TYR A 38 7.42 3.74 -6.66
CA TYR A 38 6.84 4.44 -7.79
C TYR A 38 5.44 4.94 -7.48
N LYS A 39 5.23 6.26 -7.62
CA LYS A 39 3.94 6.89 -7.37
C LYS A 39 2.95 6.56 -8.49
N LEU A 40 1.89 5.86 -8.16
CA LEU A 40 0.81 5.46 -9.07
C LEU A 40 -0.31 6.49 -9.11
N PHE A 41 -0.63 7.07 -7.96
CA PHE A 41 -1.78 7.96 -7.79
C PHE A 41 -1.46 9.02 -6.74
N GLU A 42 -1.92 10.24 -6.97
CA GLU A 42 -1.87 11.36 -6.02
C GLU A 42 -3.00 12.31 -6.37
N SER A 43 -4.16 12.11 -5.75
CA SER A 43 -5.32 12.95 -6.02
C SER A 43 -6.47 12.72 -5.04
N TYR A 44 -7.58 13.38 -5.33
CA TYR A 44 -8.89 13.20 -4.73
C TYR A 44 -9.33 11.72 -4.77
N ALA A 45 -9.78 11.21 -3.63
CA ALA A 45 -10.42 9.92 -3.50
C ALA A 45 -11.94 10.10 -3.38
N ASP A 46 -12.70 9.44 -4.25
CA ASP A 46 -14.16 9.44 -4.16
C ASP A 46 -14.58 8.58 -2.96
N ASP A 47 -14.89 9.25 -1.84
CA ASP A 47 -15.11 8.62 -0.55
C ASP A 47 -16.43 9.13 0.04
N PRO A 48 -17.26 8.24 0.64
CA PRO A 48 -18.55 8.62 1.22
C PRO A 48 -18.45 9.64 2.37
N ARG A 49 -17.25 9.89 2.91
CA ARG A 49 -17.01 10.92 3.93
C ARG A 49 -16.86 12.33 3.36
N ASN A 50 -16.73 12.47 2.03
CA ASN A 50 -16.54 13.76 1.39
C ASN A 50 -17.77 14.67 1.56
N THR A 51 -17.51 15.96 1.69
CA THR A 51 -18.49 17.04 1.81
C THR A 51 -18.05 18.24 0.96
N ASP A 52 -18.90 19.26 0.84
CA ASP A 52 -18.59 20.49 0.10
C ASP A 52 -17.32 21.22 0.62
N ASN A 53 -16.90 20.97 1.87
CA ASN A 53 -15.81 21.69 2.52
C ASN A 53 -14.63 20.81 2.96
N ALA A 54 -14.73 19.49 2.77
CA ALA A 54 -13.69 18.55 3.19
C ALA A 54 -13.78 17.27 2.35
N TRP A 55 -12.64 16.77 1.87
CA TRP A 55 -12.56 15.57 1.07
C TRP A 55 -11.32 14.74 1.42
N MET A 56 -11.34 13.48 1.01
CA MET A 56 -10.20 12.58 1.09
C MET A 56 -9.30 12.76 -0.13
N GLU A 57 -7.99 12.80 0.11
CA GLU A 57 -6.97 12.63 -0.91
C GLU A 57 -6.11 11.43 -0.54
N THR A 58 -5.51 10.78 -1.53
CA THR A 58 -4.59 9.68 -1.29
C THR A 58 -3.40 9.73 -2.24
N VAL A 59 -2.27 9.25 -1.72
CA VAL A 59 -1.06 8.99 -2.48
C VAL A 59 -0.80 7.49 -2.45
N ALA A 60 -0.87 6.84 -3.61
CA ALA A 60 -0.55 5.44 -3.75
C ALA A 60 0.85 5.28 -4.36
N ILE A 61 1.73 4.59 -3.65
CA ILE A 61 3.07 4.25 -4.12
C ILE A 61 3.19 2.74 -4.16
N ASN A 62 3.62 2.22 -5.31
CA ASN A 62 3.96 0.81 -5.46
C ASN A 62 5.46 0.61 -5.19
N TYR A 63 5.75 -0.25 -4.21
CA TYR A 63 7.08 -0.78 -3.94
C TYR A 63 7.12 -2.20 -4.49
N HIS A 64 7.98 -2.41 -5.47
CA HIS A 64 8.00 -3.64 -6.25
C HIS A 64 9.31 -4.38 -6.01
N ASP A 65 9.22 -5.65 -5.65
CA ASP A 65 10.36 -6.56 -5.56
C ASP A 65 10.36 -7.48 -6.78
N GLU A 66 11.19 -7.13 -7.76
CA GLU A 66 11.29 -7.85 -9.03
C GLU A 66 11.82 -9.29 -8.86
N THR A 67 12.72 -9.50 -7.89
CA THR A 67 13.38 -10.80 -7.70
C THR A 67 12.70 -11.64 -6.63
N GLY A 68 11.90 -11.02 -5.76
CA GLY A 68 11.30 -11.67 -4.59
C GLY A 68 12.30 -11.89 -3.44
N GLU A 69 13.54 -11.39 -3.58
CA GLU A 69 14.60 -11.61 -2.60
C GLU A 69 14.40 -10.82 -1.30
N LEU A 70 13.63 -9.73 -1.33
CA LEU A 70 13.26 -8.97 -0.14
C LEU A 70 11.97 -9.53 0.47
N THR A 71 10.91 -9.69 -0.33
CA THR A 71 9.57 -10.06 0.16
C THR A 71 9.50 -11.47 0.71
N LYS A 72 10.39 -12.38 0.29
CA LYS A 72 10.49 -13.74 0.89
C LYS A 72 10.92 -13.73 2.36
N HIS A 73 11.53 -12.64 2.81
CA HIS A 73 11.95 -12.43 4.19
C HIS A 73 11.01 -11.51 4.96
N ILE A 74 9.81 -11.23 4.42
CA ILE A 74 8.80 -10.40 5.04
C ILE A 74 7.61 -11.29 5.42
N HIS A 75 7.44 -11.56 6.71
CA HIS A 75 6.33 -12.35 7.24
C HIS A 75 5.18 -11.44 7.64
N LEU A 76 4.05 -11.58 6.96
CA LEU A 76 2.88 -10.75 7.21
C LEU A 76 2.17 -11.17 8.50
N ASN A 77 1.85 -10.19 9.34
CA ASN A 77 1.05 -10.36 10.54
C ASN A 77 0.15 -9.15 10.71
N ALA A 78 -1.16 -9.40 10.84
CA ALA A 78 -2.14 -8.34 10.83
C ALA A 78 -2.00 -7.47 12.08
N GLY A 79 -2.07 -6.15 11.90
CA GLY A 79 -2.13 -5.17 12.98
C GLY A 79 -3.42 -5.29 13.80
N ASP A 80 -3.57 -4.41 14.77
CA ASP A 80 -4.78 -4.34 15.61
C ASP A 80 -6.02 -3.86 14.84
N ASP A 81 -5.84 -3.02 13.82
CA ASP A 81 -6.93 -2.53 12.96
C ASP A 81 -7.17 -3.41 11.71
N ALA A 82 -6.38 -4.46 11.51
CA ALA A 82 -6.53 -5.43 10.42
C ALA A 82 -6.98 -6.81 10.93
N ALA A 83 -8.11 -7.31 10.44
CA ALA A 83 -8.58 -8.65 10.85
C ALA A 83 -7.70 -9.80 10.31
N LYS A 84 -7.15 -9.64 9.10
CA LYS A 84 -6.29 -10.61 8.40
C LYS A 84 -5.40 -9.89 7.39
N VAL A 85 -4.25 -10.49 7.12
CA VAL A 85 -3.32 -10.02 6.08
C VAL A 85 -2.77 -11.21 5.30
N MET A 86 -2.57 -11.04 3.99
CA MET A 86 -1.96 -12.05 3.14
C MET A 86 -1.41 -11.44 1.85
N TRP A 87 -0.45 -12.14 1.23
CA TRP A 87 -0.14 -11.94 -0.17
C TRP A 87 -1.31 -12.44 -1.02
N CYS A 88 -1.82 -11.59 -1.91
CA CYS A 88 -2.99 -11.88 -2.74
C CYS A 88 -2.59 -11.86 -4.22
N PRO A 89 -2.85 -12.93 -5.01
CA PRO A 89 -2.71 -12.87 -6.46
C PRO A 89 -3.63 -11.79 -7.04
N ILE A 90 -3.09 -10.95 -7.92
CA ILE A 90 -3.86 -9.92 -8.60
C ILE A 90 -4.72 -10.56 -9.70
N ASP A 91 -6.00 -10.17 -9.74
CA ASP A 91 -6.97 -10.58 -10.76
C ASP A 91 -8.04 -9.48 -10.92
N HIS A 92 -8.52 -9.26 -12.14
CA HIS A 92 -9.56 -8.27 -12.45
C HIS A 92 -10.89 -8.53 -11.74
N ASN A 93 -11.16 -9.73 -11.21
CA ASN A 93 -12.36 -10.03 -10.45
C ASN A 93 -12.23 -9.70 -8.96
N LEU A 94 -11.06 -9.24 -8.49
CA LEU A 94 -10.91 -8.80 -7.11
C LEU A 94 -11.92 -7.71 -6.78
N VAL A 95 -12.58 -7.87 -5.63
CA VAL A 95 -13.50 -6.90 -5.04
C VAL A 95 -12.74 -6.24 -3.90
N LEU A 96 -12.37 -4.97 -4.08
CA LEU A 96 -11.57 -4.20 -3.14
C LEU A 96 -12.34 -2.97 -2.69
N TYR A 97 -11.94 -2.45 -1.52
CA TYR A 97 -12.53 -1.25 -0.95
C TYR A 97 -12.12 0.02 -1.71
N GLY A 98 -13.05 0.97 -1.83
CA GLY A 98 -12.79 2.28 -2.43
C GLY A 98 -12.18 2.18 -3.83
N SER A 99 -11.23 3.06 -4.13
CA SER A 99 -10.54 3.12 -5.42
C SER A 99 -9.31 2.19 -5.54
N HIS A 100 -9.20 1.17 -4.68
CA HIS A 100 -8.02 0.28 -4.67
C HIS A 100 -7.89 -0.53 -5.97
N LYS A 101 -9.00 -0.86 -6.63
CA LYS A 101 -8.97 -1.62 -7.88
C LYS A 101 -8.36 -0.83 -9.03
N GLU A 102 -8.70 0.45 -9.14
CA GLU A 102 -8.17 1.38 -10.14
C GLU A 102 -6.66 1.62 -9.94
N ILE A 103 -6.23 1.74 -8.67
CA ILE A 103 -4.82 1.87 -8.30
C ILE A 103 -4.06 0.60 -8.69
N LEU A 104 -4.61 -0.59 -8.40
CA LEU A 104 -3.98 -1.86 -8.79
C LEU A 104 -3.89 -2.02 -10.30
N ASN A 105 -4.94 -1.66 -11.05
CA ASN A 105 -4.90 -1.71 -12.50
C ASN A 105 -3.76 -0.83 -13.06
N THR A 106 -3.55 0.36 -12.50
CA THR A 106 -2.42 1.25 -12.86
C THR A 106 -1.06 0.59 -12.58
N ALA A 107 -0.94 -0.15 -11.47
CA ALA A 107 0.28 -0.89 -11.14
C ALA A 107 0.53 -2.02 -12.15
N VAL A 108 -0.52 -2.77 -12.49
CA VAL A 108 -0.47 -3.90 -13.41
C VAL A 108 -0.10 -3.46 -14.82
N ASP A 109 -0.76 -2.42 -15.34
CA ASP A 109 -0.46 -1.83 -16.64
C ASP A 109 1.01 -1.39 -16.74
N ARG A 110 1.51 -0.75 -15.67
CA ARG A 110 2.91 -0.31 -15.57
C ARG A 110 3.90 -1.48 -15.58
N LEU A 111 3.60 -2.53 -14.82
CA LEU A 111 4.48 -3.70 -14.68
C LEU A 111 4.34 -4.69 -15.84
N GLY A 112 3.37 -4.47 -16.76
CA GLY A 112 3.05 -5.43 -17.81
C GLY A 112 2.57 -6.78 -17.25
N ALA A 113 1.91 -6.74 -16.08
CA ALA A 113 1.44 -7.94 -15.39
C ALA A 113 0.05 -8.39 -15.92
N TYR A 114 -0.41 -9.54 -15.46
CA TYR A 114 -1.74 -10.04 -15.75
C TYR A 114 -2.82 -9.22 -15.01
N TRP A 115 -3.97 -9.01 -15.67
CA TRP A 115 -5.19 -8.44 -15.11
C TRP A 115 -6.37 -9.37 -15.38
#